data_AF-A0A093BY65-F1
#
_entry.id   AF-A0A093BY65-F1
#
_cell.length_a   1.000
_cell.length_b   1.000
_cell.length_c   1.000
_cell.angle_alpha   90.00
_cell.angle_beta   90.00
_cell.angle_gamma   90.00
#
_symmetry.space_group_name_H-M   'P 1'
#
loop_
_entity.id
_entity.type
_entity.pdbx_description
1 polymer ?
#
loop_
_entity_poly.entity_id
_entity_poly.type
_entity_poly.pdbx_seq_one_letter_code
_entity_poly.pdbx_strand_id
1 'polypeptide(L)'
;GKIIYTWKGNQRNTHIGLYDLQTKQNEHLYMFERDLRIISCSVNNERTLLAVSFCQYTEEERVSRLLQSVSRYLTLLIEIHPINNVRVLKAVDSCVRVQFLYPVEGRNTSTESRLLLVSEDKYIEQFDIRVAEEEHKVVIQNSGQLPRARVVDDLIWAQWDMMEQRLFYIVPKESRSTLKCVQFYPDENFNSILESHLDISVNDTQLKLVNFGYDYCEDQDVGSKSLNLQVFTSKAGGLCVCCSLASDIPDEITYSIYFLHKGYNKTFTVSLERKESHQLKEVAFMNLDYYVAAYLPGQFLHLLNIQHPDLLCYSLFLTGEDARIDMLQNCSIQSPLLSTVLDCCLGSMYAVSISDSALLQFLQNSKRDSERLAALHCALLYFRHTEDLEMQIIWWISENLSTCHSFDPIQEFIVASLYCRMCPETHNLDKLLPYTSLLDWTGMIPGVTCATDIISLPVLE
;
A
#
# COMPACT_ATOMS: atom_id res chain seq x y z
N GLY A 1 2.37 -3.16 -14.72
CA GLY A 1 1.01 -2.59 -14.68
C GLY A 1 0.93 -1.39 -15.60
N LYS A 2 -0.28 -1.06 -16.07
CA LYS A 2 -0.57 0.19 -16.79
C LYS A 2 -1.26 1.17 -15.85
N ILE A 3 -1.10 2.47 -16.07
CA ILE A 3 -1.69 3.53 -15.24
C ILE A 3 -2.89 4.11 -15.99
N ILE A 4 -4.07 4.09 -15.38
CA ILE A 4 -5.23 4.82 -15.89
C ILE A 4 -5.15 6.27 -15.43
N TYR A 5 -5.40 7.21 -16.33
CA TYR A 5 -5.36 8.64 -16.02
C TYR A 5 -6.46 9.40 -16.76
N THR A 6 -6.77 10.59 -16.26
CA THR A 6 -7.78 11.48 -16.86
C THR A 6 -7.18 12.85 -17.11
N TRP A 7 -7.57 13.50 -18.20
CA TRP A 7 -7.16 14.88 -18.47
C TRP A 7 -8.30 15.69 -19.08
N LYS A 8 -8.17 17.01 -18.99
CA LYS A 8 -9.10 17.97 -19.59
C LYS A 8 -8.57 18.40 -20.94
N GLY A 9 -9.40 18.25 -21.97
CA GLY A 9 -9.12 18.75 -23.31
C GLY A 9 -9.41 20.24 -23.45
N ASN A 10 -8.95 20.84 -24.55
CA ASN A 10 -9.10 22.28 -24.82
C ASN A 10 -10.56 22.77 -24.87
N GLN A 11 -11.51 21.87 -25.15
CA GLN A 11 -12.94 22.16 -25.22
C GLN A 11 -13.69 21.85 -23.90
N ARG A 12 -12.97 21.70 -22.77
CA ARG A 12 -13.50 21.18 -21.50
C ARG A 12 -14.08 19.76 -21.57
N ASN A 13 -13.71 19.01 -22.60
CA ASN A 13 -14.01 17.58 -22.69
C ASN A 13 -13.14 16.82 -21.68
N THR A 14 -13.69 15.74 -21.13
CA THR A 14 -12.97 14.88 -20.18
C THR A 14 -12.53 13.63 -20.89
N HIS A 15 -11.22 13.40 -20.94
CA HIS A 15 -10.63 12.24 -21.59
C HIS A 15 -10.13 11.24 -20.55
N ILE A 16 -10.20 9.96 -20.89
CA ILE A 16 -9.68 8.85 -20.11
C ILE A 16 -8.68 8.10 -20.99
N GLY A 17 -7.50 7.86 -20.44
CA GLY A 17 -6.41 7.19 -21.14
C GLY A 17 -5.67 6.22 -20.25
N LEU A 18 -4.84 5.43 -20.90
CA LEU A 18 -4.04 4.38 -20.32
C LEU A 18 -2.57 4.63 -20.69
N TYR A 19 -1.71 4.70 -19.69
CA TYR A 19 -0.28 4.84 -19.86
C TYR A 19 0.41 3.51 -19.59
N ASP A 20 1.23 3.08 -20.53
CA ASP A 20 2.03 1.88 -20.40
C ASP A 20 3.45 2.25 -19.94
N LEU A 21 3.81 1.82 -18.72
CA LEU A 21 5.11 2.11 -18.11
C LEU A 21 6.28 1.46 -18.87
N GLN A 22 6.05 0.31 -19.52
CA GLN A 22 7.12 -0.43 -20.21
C GLN A 22 7.40 0.18 -21.58
N THR A 23 6.34 0.44 -22.35
CA THR A 23 6.47 0.99 -23.71
C THR A 23 6.56 2.51 -23.74
N LYS A 24 6.24 3.18 -22.61
CA LYS A 24 6.10 4.64 -22.48
C LYS A 24 5.09 5.23 -23.45
N GLN A 25 4.08 4.46 -23.84
CA GLN A 25 3.04 4.88 -24.77
C GLN A 25 1.74 5.25 -24.06
N ASN A 26 1.03 6.20 -24.67
CA ASN A 26 -0.30 6.62 -24.27
C ASN A 26 -1.35 6.04 -25.21
N GLU A 27 -2.39 5.47 -24.63
CA GLU A 27 -3.55 4.94 -25.33
C GLU A 27 -4.79 5.73 -24.86
N HIS A 28 -5.54 6.29 -25.80
CA HIS A 28 -6.80 6.97 -25.50
C HIS A 28 -7.93 5.93 -25.43
N LEU A 29 -8.64 5.86 -24.30
CA LEU A 29 -9.72 4.88 -24.09
C LEU A 29 -11.10 5.46 -24.42
N TYR A 30 -11.43 6.62 -23.85
CA TYR A 30 -12.78 7.19 -23.97
C TYR A 30 -12.79 8.71 -23.76
N MET A 31 -13.77 9.38 -24.34
CA MET A 31 -13.97 10.82 -24.22
C MET A 31 -15.43 11.12 -23.85
N PHE A 32 -15.61 11.96 -22.84
CA PHE A 32 -16.87 12.61 -22.55
C PHE A 32 -16.88 14.04 -23.13
N GLU A 33 -17.92 14.37 -23.88
CA GLU A 33 -18.20 15.72 -24.40
C GLU A 33 -18.72 16.68 -23.31
N ARG A 34 -18.25 16.49 -22.08
CA ARG A 34 -18.60 17.30 -20.91
C ARG A 34 -17.42 17.40 -19.97
N ASP A 35 -17.43 18.47 -19.18
CA ASP A 35 -16.51 18.65 -18.07
C ASP A 35 -17.02 17.82 -16.88
N LEU A 36 -16.55 16.57 -16.78
CA LEU A 36 -16.95 15.65 -15.73
C LEU A 36 -15.85 15.52 -14.69
N ARG A 37 -16.23 15.58 -13.42
CA ARG A 37 -15.30 15.30 -12.34
C ARG A 37 -15.28 13.80 -12.06
N ILE A 38 -14.34 13.09 -12.68
CA ILE A 38 -14.14 11.65 -12.48
C ILE A 38 -13.65 11.40 -11.06
N ILE A 39 -14.29 10.48 -10.37
CA ILE A 39 -13.94 10.07 -9.02
C ILE A 39 -13.14 8.77 -9.04
N SER A 40 -13.53 7.82 -9.88
CA SER A 40 -12.88 6.53 -10.01
C SER A 40 -13.11 5.97 -11.40
N CYS A 41 -12.11 5.30 -11.95
CA CYS A 41 -12.22 4.62 -13.23
C CYS A 41 -11.37 3.34 -13.21
N SER A 42 -11.86 2.31 -13.91
CA SER A 42 -11.18 1.04 -14.04
C SER A 42 -11.51 0.42 -15.40
N VAL A 43 -10.57 -0.32 -15.97
CA VAL A 43 -10.70 -0.99 -17.27
C VAL A 43 -10.53 -2.50 -17.09
N ASN A 44 -11.31 -3.31 -17.79
CA ASN A 44 -11.14 -4.77 -17.73
C ASN A 44 -9.85 -5.24 -18.41
N ASN A 45 -9.50 -6.50 -18.19
CA ASN A 45 -8.27 -7.10 -18.70
C ASN A 45 -8.18 -7.02 -20.24
N GLU A 46 -9.29 -7.28 -20.93
CA GLU A 46 -9.41 -7.31 -22.39
C GLU A 46 -9.47 -5.90 -23.01
N ARG A 47 -9.60 -4.84 -22.20
CA ARG A 47 -9.77 -3.44 -22.62
C ARG A 47 -10.98 -3.19 -23.50
N THR A 48 -12.05 -3.94 -23.24
CA THR A 48 -13.33 -3.83 -23.95
C THR A 48 -14.38 -3.09 -23.13
N LEU A 49 -14.21 -3.05 -21.81
CA LEU A 49 -15.12 -2.43 -20.86
C LEU A 49 -14.40 -1.40 -19.99
N LEU A 50 -15.07 -0.26 -19.81
CA LEU A 50 -14.64 0.83 -18.95
C LEU A 50 -15.72 1.11 -17.91
N ALA A 51 -15.37 1.01 -16.64
CA ALA A 51 -16.22 1.45 -15.53
C ALA A 51 -15.77 2.84 -15.10
N VAL A 52 -16.71 3.78 -14.99
CA VAL A 52 -16.43 5.17 -14.62
C VAL A 52 -17.44 5.65 -13.60
N SER A 53 -16.97 6.25 -12.52
CA SER A 53 -17.78 6.96 -11.53
C SER A 53 -17.41 8.43 -11.51
N PHE A 54 -18.39 9.32 -11.57
CA PHE A 54 -18.17 10.76 -11.62
C PHE A 54 -19.27 11.57 -10.92
N CYS A 55 -18.93 12.80 -10.53
CA CYS A 55 -19.87 13.78 -9.98
C CYS A 55 -20.60 14.52 -11.10
N GLN A 56 -21.93 14.60 -11.05
CA GLN A 56 -22.75 15.16 -12.14
C GLN A 56 -22.80 16.70 -12.16
N TYR A 57 -22.60 17.37 -11.02
CA TYR A 57 -22.64 18.82 -10.89
C TYR A 57 -21.73 19.29 -9.75
N THR A 58 -21.26 20.53 -9.81
CA THR A 58 -20.49 21.19 -8.73
C THR A 58 -21.42 21.88 -7.73
N GLU A 59 -20.94 22.23 -6.53
CA GLU A 59 -21.78 22.89 -5.52
C GLU A 59 -22.35 24.25 -5.98
N GLU A 60 -21.66 24.95 -6.89
CA GLU A 60 -22.14 26.20 -7.49
C GLU A 60 -23.36 25.98 -8.41
N GLU A 61 -23.48 24.80 -9.03
CA GLU A 61 -24.62 24.41 -9.86
C GLU A 61 -25.77 23.80 -9.05
N ARG A 62 -25.58 23.47 -7.76
CA ARG A 62 -26.68 23.01 -6.88
C ARG A 62 -27.75 24.06 -6.75
N VAL A 63 -27.38 25.33 -6.53
CA VAL A 63 -28.33 26.42 -6.22
C VAL A 63 -29.31 26.66 -7.38
N SER A 64 -28.86 26.47 -8.63
CA SER A 64 -29.67 26.62 -9.84
C SER A 64 -30.46 25.35 -10.22
N ARG A 65 -30.14 24.17 -9.66
CA ARG A 65 -30.81 22.88 -9.94
C ARG A 65 -31.54 22.25 -8.76
N LEU A 66 -31.71 22.96 -7.63
CA LEU A 66 -32.49 22.54 -6.45
C LEU A 66 -33.90 21.98 -6.73
N LEU A 67 -34.44 22.21 -7.93
CA LEU A 67 -35.76 21.75 -8.38
C LEU A 67 -35.74 20.42 -9.17
N GLN A 68 -34.58 19.79 -9.39
CA GLN A 68 -34.48 18.50 -10.10
C GLN A 68 -33.92 17.41 -9.18
N SER A 69 -34.68 16.33 -9.01
CA SER A 69 -34.32 15.13 -8.22
C SER A 69 -33.28 14.27 -8.96
N VAL A 70 -32.10 14.82 -9.19
CA VAL A 70 -31.01 14.12 -9.89
C VAL A 70 -29.93 13.72 -8.89
N SER A 71 -29.55 12.45 -8.90
CA SER A 71 -28.49 11.92 -8.03
C SER A 71 -27.15 12.63 -8.25
N ARG A 72 -26.41 12.89 -7.16
CA ARG A 72 -25.13 13.61 -7.22
C ARG A 72 -24.05 12.87 -8.01
N TYR A 73 -23.96 11.54 -7.85
CA TYR A 73 -22.94 10.70 -8.46
C TYR A 73 -23.58 9.71 -9.44
N LEU A 74 -22.87 9.46 -10.54
CA LEU A 74 -23.25 8.47 -11.53
C LEU A 74 -22.11 7.49 -11.75
N THR A 75 -22.42 6.21 -11.74
CA THR A 75 -21.50 5.13 -12.07
C THR A 75 -21.98 4.45 -13.34
N LEU A 76 -21.13 4.42 -14.36
CA LEU A 76 -21.40 3.89 -15.68
C LEU A 76 -20.50 2.70 -15.98
N LEU A 77 -21.03 1.76 -16.76
CA LEU A 77 -20.29 0.73 -17.46
C LEU A 77 -20.41 1.02 -18.96
N ILE A 78 -19.26 1.12 -19.62
CA ILE A 78 -19.16 1.58 -21.00
C ILE A 78 -18.45 0.49 -21.81
N GLU A 79 -19.09 0.04 -22.88
CA GLU A 79 -18.41 -0.72 -23.94
C GLU A 79 -17.52 0.28 -24.70
N ILE A 80 -16.21 0.02 -24.82
CA ILE A 80 -15.26 0.97 -25.43
C ILE A 80 -14.67 0.47 -26.75
N HIS A 81 -14.92 -0.80 -27.11
CA HIS A 81 -14.46 -1.37 -28.37
C HIS A 81 -15.47 -2.38 -28.93
N PRO A 82 -16.14 -2.13 -30.08
CA PRO A 82 -16.20 -0.93 -30.92
C PRO A 82 -17.47 -0.07 -30.70
N ILE A 83 -18.33 -0.41 -29.74
CA ILE A 83 -19.64 0.24 -29.53
C ILE A 83 -19.60 1.04 -28.23
N ASN A 84 -19.93 2.34 -28.26
CA ASN A 84 -20.07 3.19 -27.06
C ASN A 84 -21.43 2.99 -26.36
N ASN A 85 -21.81 1.74 -26.07
CA ASN A 85 -23.01 1.51 -25.28
C ASN A 85 -22.71 1.85 -23.82
N VAL A 86 -23.58 2.66 -23.24
CA VAL A 86 -23.46 3.12 -21.86
C VAL A 86 -24.58 2.49 -21.05
N ARG A 87 -24.22 1.80 -19.96
CA ARG A 87 -25.15 1.30 -18.95
C ARG A 87 -24.93 2.03 -17.64
N VAL A 88 -26.02 2.45 -17.00
CA VAL A 88 -25.97 3.00 -15.65
C VAL A 88 -25.92 1.85 -14.65
N LEU A 89 -24.84 1.78 -13.86
CA LEU A 89 -24.71 0.81 -12.77
C LEU A 89 -25.36 1.32 -11.49
N LYS A 90 -25.07 2.59 -11.13
CA LYS A 90 -25.67 3.27 -9.97
C LYS A 90 -25.84 4.76 -10.22
N ALA A 91 -26.90 5.32 -9.64
CA ALA A 91 -27.16 6.74 -9.52
C ALA A 91 -27.51 7.01 -8.05
N VAL A 92 -26.59 7.63 -7.31
CA VAL A 92 -26.66 7.76 -5.84
C VAL A 92 -26.09 9.10 -5.38
N ASP A 93 -26.33 9.46 -4.12
CA ASP A 93 -25.83 10.71 -3.53
C ASP A 93 -24.51 10.56 -2.76
N SER A 94 -24.08 9.33 -2.52
CA SER A 94 -22.79 8.94 -1.95
C SER A 94 -21.75 8.70 -3.05
N CYS A 95 -20.45 8.94 -2.81
CA CYS A 95 -19.44 8.54 -3.80
C CYS A 95 -19.34 7.01 -3.91
N VAL A 96 -19.05 6.59 -5.14
CA VAL A 96 -18.85 5.20 -5.52
C VAL A 96 -17.50 5.09 -6.25
N ARG A 97 -16.69 4.10 -5.88
CA ARG A 97 -15.47 3.70 -6.58
C ARG A 97 -15.64 2.36 -7.28
N VAL A 98 -14.87 2.17 -8.34
CA VAL A 98 -14.99 1.01 -9.23
C VAL A 98 -13.63 0.36 -9.47
N GLN A 99 -13.57 -0.97 -9.42
CA GLN A 99 -12.33 -1.72 -9.61
C GLN A 99 -12.61 -3.05 -10.32
N PHE A 100 -12.10 -3.23 -11.53
CA PHE A 100 -12.15 -4.53 -12.21
C PHE A 100 -11.22 -5.54 -11.52
N LEU A 101 -11.67 -6.79 -11.51
CA LEU A 101 -10.86 -7.93 -11.12
C LEU A 101 -10.06 -8.44 -12.33
N TYR A 102 -8.80 -8.79 -12.10
CA TYR A 102 -7.91 -9.33 -13.13
C TYR A 102 -7.59 -10.79 -12.78
N PRO A 103 -8.33 -11.78 -13.31
CA PRO A 103 -8.03 -13.19 -13.08
C PRO A 103 -6.65 -13.54 -13.64
N VAL A 104 -5.88 -14.33 -12.89
CA VAL A 104 -4.52 -14.75 -13.28
C VAL A 104 -4.54 -15.57 -14.58
N GLU A 105 -3.53 -15.33 -15.42
CA GLU A 105 -3.35 -15.94 -16.74
C GLU A 105 -3.45 -17.48 -16.71
N GLY A 106 -4.26 -18.04 -17.62
CA GLY A 106 -4.40 -19.48 -17.80
C GLY A 106 -5.79 -19.96 -18.23
N ARG A 107 -6.82 -19.11 -18.13
CA ARG A 107 -8.14 -19.37 -18.69
C ARG A 107 -8.52 -18.27 -19.68
N ASN A 108 -8.60 -18.64 -20.95
CA ASN A 108 -9.21 -17.84 -22.01
C ASN A 108 -10.73 -17.79 -21.80
N THR A 109 -11.21 -17.03 -20.82
CA THR A 109 -12.62 -16.63 -20.76
C THR A 109 -12.69 -15.14 -21.06
N SER A 110 -12.39 -14.77 -22.31
CA SER A 110 -12.58 -13.41 -22.86
C SER A 110 -14.01 -12.88 -22.74
N THR A 111 -14.94 -13.73 -22.26
CA THR A 111 -16.36 -13.50 -22.17
C THR A 111 -16.83 -13.10 -20.78
N GLU A 112 -15.98 -13.11 -19.74
CA GLU A 112 -16.42 -12.77 -18.39
C GLU A 112 -15.49 -11.75 -17.72
N SER A 113 -16.07 -10.68 -17.19
CA SER A 113 -15.40 -9.63 -16.45
C SER A 113 -16.13 -9.41 -15.12
N ARG A 114 -15.39 -9.14 -14.05
CA ARG A 114 -15.97 -8.87 -12.74
C ARG A 114 -15.57 -7.49 -12.26
N LEU A 115 -16.52 -6.77 -11.69
CA LEU A 115 -16.35 -5.40 -11.26
C LEU A 115 -16.74 -5.26 -9.80
N LEU A 116 -15.82 -4.78 -8.97
CA LEU A 116 -16.13 -4.33 -7.62
C LEU A 116 -16.64 -2.90 -7.65
N LEU A 117 -17.74 -2.67 -6.94
CA LEU A 117 -18.32 -1.37 -6.68
C LEU A 117 -18.24 -1.11 -5.18
N VAL A 118 -17.49 -0.09 -4.80
CA VAL A 118 -17.25 0.31 -3.41
C VAL A 118 -18.01 1.59 -3.13
N SER A 119 -18.94 1.58 -2.18
CA SER A 119 -19.79 2.73 -1.86
C SER A 119 -19.38 3.34 -0.52
N GLU A 120 -19.38 4.67 -0.45
CA GLU A 120 -19.23 5.43 0.81
C GLU A 120 -20.32 5.10 1.84
N ASP A 121 -21.45 4.55 1.42
CA ASP A 121 -22.49 3.98 2.29
C ASP A 121 -22.04 2.67 2.98
N LYS A 122 -20.72 2.45 3.11
CA LYS A 122 -20.07 1.38 3.87
C LYS A 122 -20.30 -0.03 3.34
N TYR A 123 -20.28 -0.19 2.02
CA TYR A 123 -20.42 -1.52 1.43
C TYR A 123 -19.69 -1.74 0.12
N ILE A 124 -19.50 -3.03 -0.21
CA ILE A 124 -18.87 -3.48 -1.45
C ILE A 124 -19.74 -4.53 -2.14
N GLU A 125 -19.99 -4.32 -3.42
CA GLU A 125 -20.74 -5.23 -4.31
C GLU A 125 -19.85 -5.70 -5.45
N GLN A 126 -19.99 -6.97 -5.85
CA GLN A 126 -19.39 -7.51 -7.06
C GLN A 126 -20.47 -7.61 -8.15
N PHE A 127 -20.17 -7.13 -9.34
CA PHE A 127 -20.97 -7.32 -10.55
C PHE A 127 -20.30 -8.35 -11.45
N ASP A 128 -21.09 -9.31 -11.93
CA ASP A 128 -20.65 -10.29 -12.92
C ASP A 128 -21.11 -9.84 -14.30
N ILE A 129 -20.15 -9.55 -15.17
CA ILE A 129 -20.39 -8.98 -16.49
C ILE A 129 -20.00 -10.03 -17.52
N ARG A 130 -21.02 -10.62 -18.14
CA ARG A 130 -20.82 -11.51 -19.29
C ARG A 130 -20.82 -10.71 -20.57
N VAL A 131 -19.98 -11.14 -21.49
CA VAL A 131 -19.65 -10.45 -22.71
C VAL A 131 -19.65 -11.47 -23.85
N ALA A 132 -20.33 -11.16 -24.95
CA ALA A 132 -20.35 -11.94 -26.18
C ALA A 132 -19.55 -11.21 -27.25
N GLU A 133 -18.84 -12.00 -28.07
CA GLU A 133 -18.30 -11.50 -29.34
C GLU A 133 -19.33 -11.75 -30.45
N GLU A 134 -19.95 -10.68 -30.94
CA GLU A 134 -20.88 -10.69 -32.06
C GLU A 134 -20.27 -9.90 -33.24
N GLU A 135 -19.98 -10.57 -34.36
CA GLU A 135 -19.50 -9.92 -35.59
C GLU A 135 -18.29 -8.98 -35.40
N HIS A 136 -17.26 -9.40 -34.63
CA HIS A 136 -16.10 -8.59 -34.23
C HIS A 136 -16.43 -7.42 -33.28
N LYS A 137 -17.58 -7.50 -32.59
CA LYS A 137 -18.01 -6.53 -31.58
C LYS A 137 -18.17 -7.23 -30.25
N VAL A 138 -17.79 -6.53 -29.19
CA VAL A 138 -17.85 -7.05 -27.84
C VAL A 138 -19.04 -6.39 -27.14
N VAL A 139 -20.09 -7.16 -26.84
CA VAL A 139 -21.35 -6.68 -26.28
C VAL A 139 -21.66 -7.37 -24.96
N ILE A 140 -22.16 -6.63 -23.98
CA ILE A 140 -22.60 -7.19 -22.70
C ILE A 140 -23.81 -8.11 -22.92
N GLN A 141 -23.66 -9.39 -22.57
CA GLN A 141 -24.73 -10.38 -22.57
C GLN A 141 -25.78 -10.01 -21.51
N ASN A 142 -27.05 -10.19 -21.86
CA ASN A 142 -28.24 -9.75 -21.12
C ASN A 142 -28.51 -8.24 -21.22
N SER A 143 -29.69 -7.87 -21.72
CA SER A 143 -30.21 -6.49 -21.76
C SER A 143 -30.83 -6.02 -20.43
N GLY A 144 -30.93 -6.92 -19.45
CA GLY A 144 -31.53 -6.65 -18.14
C GLY A 144 -30.53 -6.19 -17.07
N GLN A 145 -30.92 -6.34 -15.81
CA GLN A 145 -30.06 -6.02 -14.68
C GLN A 145 -28.90 -7.02 -14.59
N LEU A 146 -27.68 -6.49 -14.43
CA LEU A 146 -26.48 -7.30 -14.25
C LEU A 146 -26.56 -8.07 -12.91
N PRO A 147 -26.16 -9.36 -12.89
CA PRO A 147 -26.00 -10.10 -11.65
C PRO A 147 -25.06 -9.36 -10.71
N ARG A 148 -25.44 -9.29 -9.43
CA ARG A 148 -24.64 -8.66 -8.38
C ARG A 148 -24.71 -9.46 -7.08
N ALA A 149 -23.58 -9.53 -6.39
CA ALA A 149 -23.44 -10.14 -5.08
C ALA A 149 -22.91 -9.11 -4.08
N ARG A 150 -23.40 -9.16 -2.83
CA ARG A 150 -22.86 -8.37 -1.73
C ARG A 150 -21.61 -9.05 -1.21
N VAL A 151 -20.48 -8.34 -1.16
CA VAL A 151 -19.20 -8.87 -0.68
C VAL A 151 -18.98 -8.48 0.77
N VAL A 152 -19.20 -7.20 1.08
CA VAL A 152 -18.95 -6.63 2.42
C VAL A 152 -20.04 -5.63 2.78
N ASP A 153 -20.40 -5.63 4.06
CA ASP A 153 -21.33 -4.70 4.71
C ASP A 153 -20.66 -4.01 5.90
N ASP A 154 -21.14 -2.80 6.22
CA ASP A 154 -20.78 -2.00 7.38
C ASP A 154 -19.27 -1.76 7.58
N LEU A 155 -18.51 -1.63 6.48
CA LEU A 155 -17.08 -1.37 6.58
C LEU A 155 -16.75 0.09 6.90
N ILE A 156 -15.64 0.30 7.60
CA ILE A 156 -15.13 1.65 7.97
C ILE A 156 -13.77 1.96 7.34
N TRP A 157 -13.06 0.92 6.90
CA TRP A 157 -11.80 1.04 6.18
C TRP A 157 -11.67 -0.11 5.18
N ALA A 158 -11.08 0.14 4.02
CA ALA A 158 -10.69 -0.90 3.08
C ALA A 158 -9.43 -0.55 2.29
N GLN A 159 -8.62 -1.57 1.99
CA GLN A 159 -7.47 -1.50 1.10
C GLN A 159 -7.55 -2.55 0.00
N TRP A 160 -7.29 -2.10 -1.23
CA TRP A 160 -7.14 -2.97 -2.38
C TRP A 160 -5.69 -3.37 -2.61
N ASP A 161 -5.43 -4.67 -2.72
CA ASP A 161 -4.19 -5.23 -3.22
C ASP A 161 -4.36 -5.64 -4.68
N MET A 162 -3.85 -4.80 -5.59
CA MET A 162 -3.93 -5.03 -7.03
C MET A 162 -3.14 -6.25 -7.49
N MET A 163 -2.06 -6.62 -6.81
CA MET A 163 -1.14 -7.66 -7.25
C MET A 163 -1.72 -9.05 -6.98
N GLU A 164 -2.21 -9.25 -5.76
CA GLU A 164 -2.76 -10.54 -5.33
C GLU A 164 -4.29 -10.63 -5.48
N GLN A 165 -4.96 -9.56 -5.94
CA GLN A 165 -6.42 -9.47 -6.03
C GLN A 165 -7.10 -9.74 -4.68
N ARG A 166 -6.63 -9.06 -3.63
CA ARG A 166 -7.13 -9.19 -2.26
C ARG A 166 -7.77 -7.89 -1.78
N LEU A 167 -8.86 -8.01 -1.06
CA LEU A 167 -9.51 -6.92 -0.36
C LEU A 167 -9.31 -7.09 1.14
N PHE A 168 -8.56 -6.16 1.74
CA PHE A 168 -8.51 -6.02 3.20
C PHE A 168 -9.55 -5.01 3.63
N TYR A 169 -10.31 -5.29 4.69
CA TYR A 169 -11.30 -4.35 5.20
C TYR A 169 -11.47 -4.49 6.71
N ILE A 170 -11.92 -3.41 7.35
CA ILE A 170 -12.21 -3.38 8.78
C ILE A 170 -13.70 -3.18 8.98
N VAL A 171 -14.28 -4.02 9.85
CA VAL A 171 -15.65 -3.89 10.35
C VAL A 171 -15.59 -3.51 11.83
N PRO A 172 -16.32 -2.48 12.27
CA PRO A 172 -16.44 -2.14 13.68
C PRO A 172 -17.23 -3.24 14.39
N LYS A 173 -16.74 -3.71 15.54
CA LYS A 173 -17.53 -4.45 16.53
C LYS A 173 -17.48 -3.67 17.84
N GLU A 174 -18.50 -3.85 18.69
CA GLU A 174 -18.78 -3.05 19.92
C GLU A 174 -17.56 -2.76 20.81
N SER A 175 -16.54 -3.62 20.83
CA SER A 175 -15.33 -3.42 21.63
C SER A 175 -14.01 -3.43 20.85
N ARG A 176 -13.95 -4.02 19.65
CA ARG A 176 -12.71 -4.21 18.86
C ARG A 176 -12.98 -4.23 17.36
N SER A 177 -12.20 -3.46 16.62
CA SER A 177 -12.19 -3.50 15.16
C SER A 177 -11.71 -4.87 14.66
N THR A 178 -12.38 -5.43 13.67
CA THR A 178 -11.97 -6.71 13.07
C THR A 178 -11.47 -6.47 11.66
N LEU A 179 -10.20 -6.79 11.40
CA LEU A 179 -9.63 -6.85 10.06
C LEU A 179 -9.99 -8.19 9.42
N LYS A 180 -10.53 -8.12 8.21
CA LYS A 180 -10.84 -9.27 7.36
C LYS A 180 -10.11 -9.15 6.04
N CYS A 181 -9.80 -10.29 5.43
CA CYS A 181 -9.27 -10.35 4.08
C CYS A 181 -10.12 -11.27 3.22
N VAL A 182 -10.53 -10.79 2.05
CA VAL A 182 -11.21 -11.58 1.02
C VAL A 182 -10.26 -11.72 -0.17
N GLN A 183 -10.02 -12.97 -0.57
CA GLN A 183 -9.29 -13.30 -1.79
C GLN A 183 -10.28 -13.50 -2.92
N PHE A 184 -10.04 -12.84 -4.05
CA PHE A 184 -10.77 -13.10 -5.29
C PHE A 184 -9.98 -14.09 -6.14
N TYR A 185 -10.61 -15.22 -6.46
CA TYR A 185 -9.97 -16.26 -7.27
C TYR A 185 -10.41 -16.18 -8.74
N PRO A 186 -9.62 -16.74 -9.66
CA PRO A 186 -10.01 -16.80 -11.07
C PRO A 186 -11.29 -17.60 -11.33
N ASP A 187 -11.59 -18.59 -10.48
CA ASP A 187 -12.73 -19.52 -10.59
C ASP A 187 -14.06 -18.95 -10.06
N GLU A 188 -14.21 -17.63 -10.07
CA GLU A 188 -15.46 -16.92 -9.74
C GLU A 188 -15.86 -16.87 -8.28
N ASN A 189 -15.14 -17.61 -7.43
CA ASN A 189 -15.36 -17.57 -6.00
C ASN A 189 -14.50 -16.49 -5.35
N PHE A 190 -15.07 -15.87 -4.33
CA PHE A 190 -14.30 -15.12 -3.34
C PHE A 190 -14.51 -15.79 -2.00
N ASN A 191 -13.41 -15.99 -1.27
CA ASN A 191 -13.47 -16.55 0.08
C ASN A 191 -12.81 -15.57 1.04
N SER A 192 -13.40 -15.46 2.23
CA SER A 192 -12.69 -14.89 3.36
C SER A 192 -11.56 -15.86 3.73
N ILE A 193 -10.35 -15.32 3.84
CA ILE A 193 -9.12 -16.11 4.08
C ILE A 193 -8.49 -15.80 5.43
N LEU A 194 -8.88 -14.68 6.04
CA LEU A 194 -8.25 -14.19 7.26
C LEU A 194 -9.22 -13.30 8.03
N GLU A 195 -9.33 -13.57 9.34
CA GLU A 195 -9.94 -12.70 10.33
C GLU A 195 -8.96 -12.42 11.47
N SER A 196 -8.75 -11.15 11.82
CA SER A 196 -7.89 -10.73 12.93
C SER A 196 -8.51 -9.59 13.72
N HIS A 197 -8.45 -9.68 15.04
CA HIS A 197 -8.85 -8.56 15.91
C HIS A 197 -7.72 -7.55 16.01
N LEU A 198 -8.06 -6.27 15.82
CA LEU A 198 -7.15 -5.15 15.98
C LEU A 198 -7.63 -4.28 17.14
N ASP A 199 -6.72 -3.98 18.07
CA ASP A 199 -6.93 -3.01 19.14
C ASP A 199 -6.72 -1.57 18.60
N ILE A 200 -7.44 -1.23 17.52
CA ILE A 200 -7.39 0.08 16.88
C ILE A 200 -8.78 0.70 16.91
N SER A 201 -8.89 1.88 17.52
CA SER A 201 -10.08 2.72 17.43
C SER A 201 -10.06 3.46 16.09
N VAL A 202 -10.86 3.00 15.14
CA VAL A 202 -11.08 3.69 13.87
C VAL A 202 -12.34 4.55 14.05
N ASN A 203 -12.31 5.81 13.59
CA ASN A 203 -13.50 6.65 13.63
C ASN A 203 -14.54 6.11 12.64
N ASP A 204 -15.74 5.79 13.13
CA ASP A 204 -16.84 5.27 12.31
C ASP A 204 -17.52 6.33 11.43
N THR A 205 -17.05 7.58 11.46
CA THR A 205 -17.72 8.70 10.80
C THR A 205 -17.56 8.69 9.29
N GLN A 206 -16.42 8.24 8.75
CA GLN A 206 -16.14 8.25 7.32
C GLN A 206 -15.40 6.98 6.90
N LEU A 207 -15.84 6.41 5.77
CA LEU A 207 -15.17 5.27 5.16
C LEU A 207 -13.83 5.72 4.55
N LYS A 208 -12.72 5.11 5.00
CA LYS A 208 -11.39 5.34 4.41
C LYS A 208 -11.04 4.25 3.39
N LEU A 209 -10.66 4.66 2.18
CA LEU A 209 -10.31 3.75 1.08
C LEU A 209 -8.84 3.93 0.70
N VAL A 210 -8.08 2.84 0.71
CA VAL A 210 -6.66 2.82 0.35
C VAL A 210 -6.49 2.03 -0.96
N ASN A 211 -5.74 2.59 -1.91
CA ASN A 211 -5.48 2.01 -3.24
C ASN A 211 -6.72 1.82 -4.14
N PHE A 212 -7.77 2.64 -3.97
CA PHE A 212 -8.93 2.68 -4.86
C PHE A 212 -8.91 3.89 -5.84
N GLY A 213 -7.73 4.45 -6.08
CA GLY A 213 -7.51 5.66 -6.88
C GLY A 213 -7.39 6.92 -6.03
N TYR A 214 -7.26 8.07 -6.69
CA TYR A 214 -7.02 9.36 -6.02
C TYR A 214 -8.26 9.84 -5.28
N ASP A 215 -8.08 10.26 -4.03
CA ASP A 215 -9.15 10.79 -3.19
C ASP A 215 -9.19 12.31 -3.18
N TYR A 216 -10.05 12.89 -4.02
CA TYR A 216 -10.31 14.34 -3.94
C TYR A 216 -11.11 14.69 -2.68
N CYS A 217 -11.89 13.76 -2.11
CA CYS A 217 -12.76 14.09 -0.97
C CYS A 217 -11.98 14.34 0.33
N GLU A 218 -10.73 13.91 0.44
CA GLU A 218 -9.89 14.20 1.62
C GLU A 218 -9.40 15.66 1.69
N ASP A 219 -9.31 16.38 0.55
CA ASP A 219 -8.82 17.78 0.51
C ASP A 219 -9.81 18.79 1.14
N GLN A 220 -11.04 18.39 1.47
CA GLN A 220 -12.03 19.30 2.09
C GLN A 220 -12.09 19.21 3.62
N ASP A 221 -11.61 18.12 4.24
CA ASP A 221 -11.69 17.91 5.70
C ASP A 221 -10.31 17.97 6.37
N VAL A 222 -9.73 19.18 6.38
CA VAL A 222 -8.48 19.56 7.08
C VAL A 222 -8.57 19.41 8.62
N GLY A 223 -9.66 18.85 9.15
CA GLY A 223 -9.96 18.82 10.59
C GLY A 223 -10.02 17.44 11.26
N SER A 224 -10.03 16.33 10.51
CA SER A 224 -10.18 15.01 11.14
C SER A 224 -8.81 14.38 11.43
N LYS A 225 -8.62 13.87 12.66
CA LYS A 225 -7.48 13.01 13.01
C LYS A 225 -7.59 11.73 12.20
N SER A 226 -7.07 11.74 10.98
CA SER A 226 -7.13 10.58 10.10
C SER A 226 -6.10 9.55 10.56
N LEU A 227 -6.57 8.33 10.80
CA LEU A 227 -5.71 7.18 11.04
C LEU A 227 -5.04 6.81 9.71
N ASN A 228 -3.71 6.89 9.62
CA ASN A 228 -3.01 6.25 8.51
C ASN A 228 -2.98 4.76 8.80
N LEU A 229 -3.55 3.92 7.93
CA LEU A 229 -3.51 2.47 8.09
C LEU A 229 -3.24 1.82 6.73
N GLN A 230 -2.23 0.95 6.69
CA GLN A 230 -1.82 0.22 5.51
C GLN A 230 -1.51 -1.23 5.87
N VAL A 231 -1.91 -2.16 5.02
CA VAL A 231 -1.61 -3.59 5.15
C VAL A 231 -0.56 -3.96 4.12
N PHE A 232 0.49 -4.65 4.54
CA PHE A 232 1.52 -5.15 3.64
C PHE A 232 1.66 -6.66 3.75
N THR A 233 1.75 -7.28 2.58
CA THR A 233 2.09 -8.68 2.40
C THR A 233 3.45 -8.79 1.72
N SER A 234 4.26 -9.76 2.14
CA SER A 234 5.54 -10.08 1.50
C SER A 234 5.47 -11.42 0.77
N LYS A 235 6.33 -11.60 -0.23
CA LYS A 235 6.42 -12.89 -0.97
C LYS A 235 6.90 -14.03 -0.08
N ALA A 236 7.61 -13.70 1.01
CA ALA A 236 8.04 -14.65 2.02
C ALA A 236 6.92 -15.05 3.01
N GLY A 237 5.68 -14.60 2.80
CA GLY A 237 4.53 -14.92 3.65
C GLY A 237 4.38 -14.02 4.88
N GLY A 238 5.10 -12.89 4.94
CA GLY A 238 4.93 -11.89 5.97
C GLY A 238 3.62 -11.14 5.77
N LEU A 239 2.86 -10.95 6.86
CA LEU A 239 1.66 -10.10 6.89
C LEU A 239 1.80 -9.11 8.04
N CYS A 240 1.74 -7.82 7.73
CA CYS A 240 1.78 -6.77 8.72
C CYS A 240 0.78 -5.65 8.46
N VAL A 241 0.30 -5.02 9.54
CA VAL A 241 -0.54 -3.83 9.49
C VAL A 241 0.24 -2.69 10.10
N CYS A 242 0.47 -1.64 9.33
CA CYS A 242 1.13 -0.43 9.77
C CYS A 242 0.07 0.62 10.04
N CYS A 243 0.15 1.26 11.20
CA CYS A 243 -0.74 2.38 11.50
C CYS A 243 0.00 3.54 12.15
N SER A 244 -0.41 4.76 11.79
CA SER A 244 0.03 6.00 12.42
C SER A 244 -1.19 6.77 12.84
N LEU A 245 -1.20 7.24 14.09
CA LEU A 245 -2.22 8.16 14.58
C LEU A 245 -1.56 9.53 14.76
N ALA A 246 -2.20 10.59 14.29
CA ALA A 246 -1.74 11.94 14.57
C ALA A 246 -1.72 12.18 16.08
N SER A 247 -0.52 12.37 16.63
CA SER A 247 -0.33 12.58 18.07
C SER A 247 -0.85 13.95 18.51
N ASP A 248 -1.51 13.97 19.67
CA ASP A 248 -1.89 15.20 20.38
C ASP A 248 -0.71 15.82 21.13
N ILE A 249 0.34 15.02 21.39
CA ILE A 249 1.54 15.47 22.09
C ILE A 249 2.41 16.22 21.08
N PRO A 250 2.75 17.50 21.33
CA PRO A 250 3.67 18.24 20.47
C PRO A 250 5.04 17.56 20.50
N ASP A 251 5.72 17.54 19.35
CA ASP A 251 7.08 17.03 19.18
C ASP A 251 7.26 15.51 19.38
N GLU A 252 6.17 14.73 19.47
CA GLU A 252 6.22 13.27 19.48
C GLU A 252 5.36 12.66 18.36
N ILE A 253 5.90 11.63 17.72
CA ILE A 253 5.22 10.87 16.67
C ILE A 253 5.13 9.41 17.10
N THR A 254 3.93 8.86 17.08
CA THR A 254 3.67 7.45 17.43
C THR A 254 3.12 6.70 16.23
N TYR A 255 3.73 5.56 15.94
CA TYR A 255 3.21 4.61 14.96
C TYR A 255 3.40 3.17 15.45
N SER A 256 2.55 2.27 14.99
CA SER A 256 2.57 0.87 15.37
C SER A 256 2.62 -0.03 14.14
N ILE A 257 3.31 -1.16 14.27
CA ILE A 257 3.32 -2.23 13.27
C ILE A 257 2.84 -3.51 13.96
N TYR A 258 1.75 -4.07 13.45
CA TYR A 258 1.18 -5.34 13.89
C TYR A 258 1.75 -6.44 12.99
N PHE A 259 2.58 -7.31 13.56
CA PHE A 259 3.13 -8.47 12.88
C PHE A 259 2.15 -9.63 13.03
N LEU A 260 1.06 -9.60 12.26
CA LEU A 260 -0.04 -10.58 12.37
C LEU A 260 0.47 -12.02 12.23
N HIS A 261 1.45 -12.24 11.36
CA HIS A 261 2.07 -13.55 11.15
C HIS A 261 2.95 -14.04 12.32
N LYS A 262 3.29 -13.18 13.29
CA LYS A 262 4.08 -13.51 14.50
C LYS A 262 3.29 -13.40 15.80
N GLY A 263 2.14 -12.73 15.81
CA GLY A 263 1.29 -12.62 17.00
C GLY A 263 1.76 -11.58 18.01
N TYR A 264 2.42 -10.51 17.57
CA TYR A 264 2.64 -9.33 18.41
C TYR A 264 2.60 -8.05 17.57
N ASN A 265 2.50 -6.91 18.25
CA ASN A 265 2.70 -5.59 17.67
C ASN A 265 3.95 -4.93 18.26
N LYS A 266 4.46 -3.91 17.57
CA LYS A 266 5.41 -2.97 18.12
C LYS A 266 4.91 -1.57 17.93
N THR A 267 4.91 -0.78 19.00
CA THR A 267 4.56 0.63 18.99
C THR A 267 5.82 1.44 19.22
N PHE A 268 6.13 2.31 18.26
CA PHE A 268 7.30 3.19 18.28
C PHE A 268 6.85 4.61 18.59
N THR A 269 7.48 5.23 19.59
CA THR A 269 7.31 6.66 19.88
C THR A 269 8.64 7.36 19.66
N VAL A 270 8.64 8.30 18.73
CA VAL A 270 9.82 9.04 18.27
C VAL A 270 9.73 10.48 18.79
N SER A 271 10.77 10.92 19.50
CA SER A 271 10.93 12.32 19.90
C SER A 271 11.55 13.14 18.77
N LEU A 272 10.88 14.19 18.31
CA LEU A 272 11.36 15.06 17.23
C LEU A 272 12.34 16.11 17.77
N GLU A 273 13.55 16.16 17.21
CA GLU A 273 14.59 17.12 17.64
C GLU A 273 14.44 18.52 16.99
N ARG A 274 13.71 18.65 15.86
CA ARG A 274 13.60 19.90 15.08
C ARG A 274 12.21 20.52 15.18
N LYS A 275 12.14 21.73 15.77
CA LYS A 275 10.93 22.58 15.89
C LYS A 275 10.58 23.37 14.63
N GLU A 276 10.79 22.81 13.45
CA GLU A 276 10.33 23.49 12.22
C GLU A 276 8.81 23.34 12.13
N SER A 277 8.10 24.37 11.67
CA SER A 277 6.64 24.39 11.61
C SER A 277 6.10 23.22 10.78
N HIS A 278 5.70 22.15 11.45
CA HIS A 278 5.33 20.88 10.83
C HIS A 278 3.98 21.03 10.13
N GLN A 279 3.98 21.05 8.80
CA GLN A 279 2.75 20.93 8.01
C GLN A 279 2.27 19.46 7.92
N LEU A 280 3.19 18.49 8.01
CA LEU A 280 2.89 17.05 7.92
C LEU A 280 3.20 16.37 9.26
N LYS A 281 2.21 15.67 9.82
CA LYS A 281 2.33 14.87 11.05
C LYS A 281 2.03 13.38 10.82
N GLU A 282 1.83 12.98 9.58
CA GLU A 282 1.46 11.62 9.21
C GLU A 282 2.69 10.86 8.74
N VAL A 283 2.97 9.72 9.39
CA VAL A 283 4.04 8.82 8.96
C VAL A 283 3.56 8.07 7.72
N ALA A 284 4.34 8.15 6.65
CA ALA A 284 4.13 7.35 5.46
C ALA A 284 4.78 5.98 5.63
N PHE A 285 4.11 4.94 5.16
CA PHE A 285 4.66 3.59 5.15
C PHE A 285 4.96 3.15 3.72
N MET A 286 6.05 2.42 3.54
CA MET A 286 6.43 1.84 2.25
C MET A 286 6.83 0.37 2.43
N ASN A 287 6.35 -0.48 1.55
CA ASN A 287 6.74 -1.88 1.50
C ASN A 287 7.98 -2.05 0.61
N LEU A 288 9.06 -2.59 1.19
CA LEU A 288 10.32 -2.93 0.52
C LEU A 288 10.59 -4.45 0.62
N ASP A 289 9.54 -5.27 0.58
CA ASP A 289 9.53 -6.74 0.67
C ASP A 289 9.95 -7.28 2.05
N TYR A 290 11.26 -7.30 2.36
CA TYR A 290 11.78 -7.74 3.68
C TYR A 290 11.76 -6.62 4.73
N TYR A 291 11.61 -5.39 4.28
CA TYR A 291 11.58 -4.21 5.12
C TYR A 291 10.30 -3.42 4.91
N VAL A 292 9.81 -2.84 6.00
CA VAL A 292 8.83 -1.75 5.94
C VAL A 292 9.56 -0.48 6.34
N ALA A 293 9.47 0.54 5.50
CA ALA A 293 9.97 1.86 5.83
C ALA A 293 8.85 2.70 6.43
N ALA A 294 9.02 3.14 7.67
CA ALA A 294 8.23 4.20 8.29
C ALA A 294 8.97 5.53 8.12
N TYR A 295 8.40 6.44 7.32
CA TYR A 295 9.06 7.66 6.89
C TYR A 295 8.23 8.89 7.22
N LEU A 296 8.85 9.86 7.88
CA LEU A 296 8.30 11.19 8.05
C LEU A 296 9.23 12.19 7.34
N PRO A 297 8.80 12.79 6.20
CA PRO A 297 9.65 13.64 5.38
C PRO A 297 10.36 14.74 6.18
N GLY A 298 11.67 14.83 6.01
CA GLY A 298 12.52 15.81 6.69
C GLY A 298 12.79 15.56 8.18
N GLN A 299 12.26 14.47 8.75
CA GLN A 299 12.42 14.13 10.17
C GLN A 299 13.22 12.84 10.36
N PHE A 300 12.63 11.70 9.99
CA PHE A 300 13.23 10.38 10.20
C PHE A 300 12.81 9.36 9.13
N LEU A 301 13.65 8.34 8.99
CA LEU A 301 13.40 7.13 8.21
C LEU A 301 13.72 5.92 9.08
N HIS A 302 12.72 5.06 9.34
CA HIS A 302 12.91 3.82 10.07
C HIS A 302 12.67 2.62 9.14
N LEU A 303 13.73 1.88 8.82
CA LEU A 303 13.63 0.62 8.09
C LEU A 303 13.47 -0.52 9.09
N LEU A 304 12.29 -1.11 9.14
CA LEU A 304 11.93 -2.20 10.05
C LEU A 304 11.98 -3.53 9.31
N ASN A 305 12.80 -4.46 9.81
CA ASN A 305 12.86 -5.80 9.27
C ASN A 305 11.59 -6.58 9.68
N ILE A 306 10.75 -6.94 8.71
CA ILE A 306 9.48 -7.62 8.99
C ILE A 306 9.62 -9.15 9.05
N GLN A 307 10.76 -9.72 8.63
CA GLN A 307 11.03 -11.15 8.72
C GLN A 307 11.45 -11.56 10.14
N HIS A 308 12.24 -10.69 10.79
CA HIS A 308 12.77 -10.89 12.14
C HIS A 308 12.38 -9.72 13.06
N PRO A 309 11.09 -9.52 13.35
CA PRO A 309 10.68 -8.32 14.06
C PRO A 309 11.05 -8.36 15.54
N ASP A 310 11.39 -9.52 16.10
CA ASP A 310 11.82 -9.67 17.51
C ASP A 310 13.15 -8.97 17.78
N LEU A 311 13.95 -8.80 16.72
CA LEU A 311 15.35 -8.38 16.79
C LEU A 311 15.47 -6.93 16.32
N LEU A 312 15.21 -6.00 17.25
CA LEU A 312 15.29 -4.55 17.00
C LEU A 312 16.68 -4.09 16.51
N CYS A 313 17.74 -4.85 16.78
CA CYS A 313 19.09 -4.62 16.26
C CYS A 313 19.15 -4.54 14.72
N TYR A 314 18.13 -5.03 14.02
CA TYR A 314 18.07 -5.00 12.55
C TYR A 314 17.29 -3.84 11.99
N SER A 315 16.69 -3.03 12.86
CA SER A 315 15.91 -1.89 12.41
C SER A 315 16.83 -0.68 12.29
N LEU A 316 16.95 -0.14 11.08
CA LEU A 316 17.81 0.99 10.80
C LEU A 316 17.01 2.28 10.98
N PHE A 317 17.38 3.08 11.98
CA PHE A 317 16.73 4.36 12.24
C PHE A 317 17.66 5.51 11.87
N LEU A 318 17.22 6.33 10.93
CA LEU A 318 17.97 7.44 10.37
C LEU A 318 17.23 8.75 10.68
N THR A 319 17.99 9.82 10.92
CA THR A 319 17.49 11.17 11.23
C THR A 319 18.26 12.22 10.46
N GLY A 320 17.67 13.40 10.24
CA GLY A 320 18.38 14.51 9.62
C GLY A 320 18.64 14.28 8.13
N GLU A 321 19.87 14.52 7.66
CA GLU A 321 20.22 14.35 6.24
C GLU A 321 20.24 12.86 5.84
N ASP A 322 20.65 11.97 6.74
CA ASP A 322 20.70 10.52 6.46
C ASP A 322 19.29 9.91 6.29
N ALA A 323 18.24 10.59 6.80
CA ALA A 323 16.85 10.18 6.63
C ALA A 323 16.25 10.57 5.26
N ARG A 324 16.92 11.44 4.49
CA ARG A 324 16.35 11.97 3.25
C ARG A 324 16.34 10.92 2.16
N ILE A 325 15.19 10.79 1.50
CA ILE A 325 15.04 9.96 0.30
C ILE A 325 15.29 10.84 -0.92
N ASP A 326 16.56 10.99 -1.31
CA ASP A 326 17.09 11.68 -2.50
C ASP A 326 16.14 12.68 -3.18
N MET A 327 15.41 12.25 -4.22
CA MET A 327 14.56 13.09 -5.09
C MET A 327 13.22 13.50 -4.47
N LEU A 328 12.81 12.91 -3.34
CA LEU A 328 11.53 13.21 -2.71
C LEU A 328 11.63 14.52 -1.91
N GLN A 329 10.78 15.47 -2.28
CA GLN A 329 10.61 16.69 -1.50
C GLN A 329 9.88 16.39 -0.18
N ASN A 330 9.88 17.34 0.76
CA ASN A 330 9.16 17.24 2.03
C ASN A 330 7.64 17.38 1.82
N CYS A 331 7.06 16.44 1.09
CA CYS A 331 5.67 16.44 0.61
C CYS A 331 4.92 15.19 1.09
N SER A 332 3.59 15.21 0.98
CA SER A 332 2.76 14.03 1.25
C SER A 332 3.05 12.95 0.21
N ILE A 333 3.41 11.76 0.68
CA ILE A 333 3.70 10.61 -0.18
C ILE A 333 2.70 9.49 0.05
N GLN A 334 2.41 8.72 -1.00
CA GLN A 334 1.61 7.51 -0.92
C GLN A 334 2.40 6.32 -1.50
N SER A 335 2.28 5.14 -0.90
CA SER A 335 2.92 3.91 -1.40
C SER A 335 1.85 2.91 -1.86
N PRO A 336 1.35 3.04 -3.09
CA PRO A 336 0.25 2.20 -3.57
C PRO A 336 0.68 0.78 -3.96
N LEU A 337 1.98 0.58 -4.18
CA LEU A 337 2.57 -0.64 -4.72
C LEU A 337 3.89 -0.95 -4.01
N LEU A 338 4.28 -2.22 -4.05
CA LEU A 338 5.59 -2.66 -3.58
C LEU A 338 6.71 -1.79 -4.20
N SER A 339 7.61 -1.30 -3.35
CA SER A 339 8.79 -0.52 -3.75
C SER A 339 8.46 0.68 -4.63
N THR A 340 7.29 1.30 -4.44
CA THR A 340 6.85 2.44 -5.26
C THR A 340 6.28 3.54 -4.38
N VAL A 341 6.58 4.79 -4.72
CA VAL A 341 6.06 5.98 -4.06
C VAL A 341 5.47 6.95 -5.09
N LEU A 342 4.30 7.49 -4.78
CA LEU A 342 3.67 8.59 -5.49
C LEU A 342 3.91 9.88 -4.70
N ASP A 343 4.58 10.84 -5.32
CA ASP A 343 4.60 12.22 -4.87
C ASP A 343 3.30 12.90 -5.31
N CYS A 344 2.43 13.18 -4.33
CA CYS A 344 1.12 13.76 -4.61
C CYS A 344 1.20 15.23 -5.08
N CYS A 345 2.29 15.95 -4.76
CA CYS A 345 2.46 17.34 -5.17
C CYS A 345 2.93 17.43 -6.63
N LEU A 346 3.86 16.57 -7.03
CA LEU A 346 4.39 16.54 -8.40
C LEU A 346 3.61 15.63 -9.34
N GLY A 347 2.73 14.77 -8.82
CA GLY A 347 2.06 13.71 -9.60
C GLY A 347 3.05 12.72 -10.21
N SER A 348 4.24 12.60 -9.62
CA SER A 348 5.34 11.78 -10.12
C SER A 348 5.45 10.49 -9.31
N MET A 349 5.65 9.38 -10.00
CA MET A 349 5.80 8.07 -9.39
C MET A 349 7.26 7.63 -9.47
N TYR A 350 7.79 7.16 -8.35
CA TYR A 350 9.18 6.75 -8.19
C TYR A 350 9.25 5.28 -7.77
N ALA A 351 10.19 4.55 -8.36
CA ALA A 351 10.62 3.26 -7.83
C ALA A 351 11.60 3.53 -6.68
N VAL A 352 11.37 2.89 -5.53
CA VAL A 352 12.17 3.05 -4.32
C VAL A 352 12.88 1.75 -4.01
N SER A 353 14.19 1.86 -3.76
CA SER A 353 15.03 0.72 -3.39
C SER A 353 16.12 1.19 -2.44
N ILE A 354 16.58 0.30 -1.58
CA ILE A 354 17.75 0.55 -0.75
C ILE A 354 18.98 0.54 -1.66
N SER A 355 19.83 1.55 -1.57
CA SER A 355 21.09 1.63 -2.34
C SER A 355 22.21 0.91 -1.60
N ASP A 356 22.92 0.03 -2.32
CA ASP A 356 24.08 -0.72 -1.84
C ASP A 356 25.23 0.21 -1.42
N SER A 357 25.60 1.13 -2.30
CA SER A 357 26.64 2.13 -2.08
C SER A 357 26.34 3.06 -0.91
N ALA A 358 25.11 3.56 -0.81
CA ALA A 358 24.70 4.40 0.32
C ALA A 358 24.73 3.61 1.64
N LEU A 359 24.29 2.35 1.64
CA LEU A 359 24.30 1.50 2.82
C LEU A 359 25.72 1.14 3.27
N LEU A 360 26.62 0.84 2.33
CA LEU A 360 28.04 0.60 2.60
C LEU A 360 28.73 1.85 3.15
N GLN A 361 28.48 3.01 2.53
CA GLN A 361 28.99 4.29 3.01
C GLN A 361 28.47 4.60 4.42
N PHE A 362 27.21 4.28 4.70
CA PHE A 362 26.63 4.42 6.04
C PHE A 362 27.30 3.47 7.04
N LEU A 363 27.50 2.20 6.69
CA LEU A 363 28.21 1.21 7.52
C LEU A 363 29.62 1.70 7.90
N GLN A 364 30.35 2.28 6.93
CA GLN A 364 31.70 2.81 7.13
C GLN A 364 31.72 4.06 8.04
N ASN A 365 30.76 4.97 7.88
CA ASN A 365 30.73 6.25 8.59
C ASN A 365 30.02 6.20 9.94
N SER A 366 29.22 5.15 10.18
CA SER A 366 28.46 4.96 11.42
C SER A 366 29.37 4.91 12.64
N LYS A 367 28.95 5.58 13.70
CA LYS A 367 29.71 5.64 14.96
C LYS A 367 29.20 4.66 15.99
N ARG A 368 27.93 4.24 15.90
CA ARG A 368 27.32 3.34 16.88
C ARG A 368 27.33 1.91 16.37
N ASP A 369 27.54 0.98 17.29
CA ASP A 369 27.50 -0.44 16.98
C ASP A 369 26.11 -0.89 16.52
N SER A 370 25.03 -0.32 17.07
CA SER A 370 23.65 -0.61 16.63
C SER A 370 23.40 -0.22 15.18
N GLU A 371 23.93 0.92 14.74
CA GLU A 371 23.81 1.43 13.36
C GLU A 371 24.61 0.55 12.40
N ARG A 372 25.84 0.18 12.78
CA ARG A 372 26.70 -0.73 12.00
C ARG A 372 26.08 -2.12 11.86
N LEU A 373 25.57 -2.67 12.95
CA LEU A 373 24.93 -3.98 12.96
C LEU A 373 23.67 -3.97 12.07
N ALA A 374 22.78 -3.00 12.24
CA ALA A 374 21.59 -2.87 11.41
C ALA A 374 21.94 -2.74 9.92
N ALA A 375 22.95 -1.92 9.58
CA ALA A 375 23.40 -1.75 8.21
C ALA A 375 24.02 -3.03 7.63
N LEU A 376 24.83 -3.75 8.41
CA LEU A 376 25.42 -5.03 8.03
C LEU A 376 24.33 -6.08 7.72
N HIS A 377 23.35 -6.23 8.61
CA HIS A 377 22.24 -7.17 8.40
C HIS A 377 21.36 -6.76 7.21
N CYS A 378 21.06 -5.47 7.08
CA CYS A 378 20.34 -4.95 5.91
C CYS A 378 21.10 -5.29 4.62
N ALA A 379 22.42 -5.12 4.58
CA ALA A 379 23.23 -5.39 3.39
C ALA A 379 23.17 -6.87 3.00
N LEU A 380 23.33 -7.76 3.99
CA LEU A 380 23.35 -9.21 3.78
C LEU A 380 21.98 -9.80 3.44
N LEU A 381 20.90 -9.28 4.04
CA LEU A 381 19.54 -9.80 3.83
C LEU A 381 18.90 -9.26 2.57
N TYR A 382 19.05 -7.95 2.31
CA TYR A 382 18.31 -7.27 1.25
C TYR A 382 18.93 -7.50 -0.13
N PHE A 383 20.26 -7.38 -0.27
CA PHE A 383 20.92 -7.44 -1.58
C PHE A 383 21.25 -8.85 -2.08
N ARG A 384 20.95 -9.89 -1.28
CA ARG A 384 21.09 -11.33 -1.60
C ARG A 384 22.12 -11.63 -2.70
N HIS A 385 23.33 -12.00 -2.28
CA HIS A 385 24.33 -12.68 -3.12
C HIS A 385 24.97 -11.86 -4.25
N THR A 386 25.44 -10.65 -3.97
CA THR A 386 26.49 -10.04 -4.80
C THR A 386 27.85 -10.34 -4.17
N GLU A 387 28.66 -11.20 -4.80
CA GLU A 387 30.02 -11.53 -4.34
C GLU A 387 30.85 -10.26 -4.08
N ASP A 388 30.62 -9.21 -4.87
CA ASP A 388 31.24 -7.89 -4.73
C ASP A 388 30.86 -7.18 -3.42
N LEU A 389 29.61 -7.30 -2.96
CA LEU A 389 29.16 -6.69 -1.70
C LEU A 389 29.73 -7.43 -0.50
N GLU A 390 29.69 -8.77 -0.52
CA GLU A 390 30.31 -9.59 0.53
C GLU A 390 31.80 -9.30 0.63
N MET A 391 32.50 -9.18 -0.50
CA MET A 391 33.91 -8.80 -0.53
C MET A 391 34.13 -7.42 0.11
N GLN A 392 33.35 -6.41 -0.25
CA GLN A 392 33.44 -5.06 0.33
C GLN A 392 33.18 -5.06 1.85
N ILE A 393 32.23 -5.87 2.32
CA ILE A 393 31.98 -6.05 3.74
C ILE A 393 33.19 -6.69 4.42
N ILE A 394 33.77 -7.75 3.84
CA ILE A 394 34.98 -8.41 4.37
C ILE A 394 36.15 -7.42 4.46
N TRP A 395 36.35 -6.59 3.43
CA TRP A 395 37.35 -5.53 3.45
C TRP A 395 37.09 -4.55 4.60
N TRP A 396 35.85 -4.07 4.75
CA TRP A 396 35.47 -3.20 5.86
C TRP A 396 35.76 -3.85 7.22
N ILE A 397 35.36 -5.11 7.43
CA ILE A 397 35.62 -5.85 8.68
C ILE A 397 37.12 -5.89 8.96
N SER A 398 37.94 -6.22 7.96
CA SER A 398 39.39 -6.36 8.10
C SER A 398 40.07 -5.05 8.51
N GLU A 399 39.59 -3.92 8.01
CA GLU A 399 40.09 -2.59 8.37
C GLU A 399 39.56 -2.09 9.72
N ASN A 400 38.44 -2.65 10.19
CA ASN A 400 37.67 -2.14 11.33
C ASN A 400 37.50 -3.14 12.48
N LEU A 401 38.35 -4.17 12.58
CA LEU A 401 38.25 -5.24 13.61
C LEU A 401 38.15 -4.74 15.07
N SER A 402 38.62 -3.52 15.36
CA SER A 402 38.61 -2.94 16.71
C SER A 402 37.55 -1.87 16.93
N THR A 403 36.75 -1.52 15.92
CA THR A 403 35.80 -0.40 16.01
C THR A 403 34.44 -0.82 16.58
N CYS A 404 34.08 -2.09 16.45
CA CYS A 404 32.86 -2.66 17.02
C CYS A 404 33.16 -3.13 18.45
N HIS A 405 32.47 -2.57 19.45
CA HIS A 405 32.73 -2.86 20.86
C HIS A 405 31.77 -3.90 21.44
N SER A 406 30.60 -4.03 20.83
CA SER A 406 29.47 -4.73 21.43
C SER A 406 29.11 -6.03 20.71
N PHE A 407 29.67 -6.28 19.54
CA PHE A 407 29.51 -7.52 18.78
C PHE A 407 30.78 -7.83 17.97
N ASP A 408 30.96 -9.10 17.60
CA ASP A 408 32.03 -9.53 16.70
C ASP A 408 31.54 -9.46 15.24
N PRO A 409 32.08 -8.54 14.42
CA PRO A 409 31.63 -8.37 13.04
C PRO A 409 31.95 -9.57 12.14
N ILE A 410 33.00 -10.35 12.42
CA ILE A 410 33.31 -11.58 11.68
C ILE A 410 32.25 -12.63 11.98
N GLN A 411 31.94 -12.83 13.27
CA GLN A 411 30.94 -13.81 13.69
C GLN A 411 29.57 -13.47 13.10
N GLU A 412 29.15 -12.21 13.19
CA GLU A 412 27.86 -11.77 12.63
C GLU A 412 27.81 -11.94 11.11
N PHE A 413 28.89 -11.58 10.40
CA PHE A 413 28.96 -11.78 8.96
C PHE A 413 28.80 -13.25 8.56
N ILE A 414 29.48 -14.17 9.27
CA ILE A 414 29.39 -15.60 9.00
C ILE A 414 27.96 -16.11 9.25
N VAL A 415 27.37 -15.77 10.41
CA VAL A 415 26.02 -16.25 10.78
C VAL A 415 24.98 -15.72 9.80
N ALA A 416 24.98 -14.42 9.52
CA ALA A 416 24.02 -13.80 8.63
C ALA A 416 24.20 -14.25 7.17
N SER A 417 25.43 -14.36 6.66
CA SER A 417 25.69 -14.87 5.30
C SER A 417 25.28 -16.34 5.17
N LEU A 418 25.59 -17.19 6.15
CA LEU A 418 25.15 -18.59 6.17
C LEU A 418 23.63 -18.70 6.18
N TYR A 419 22.96 -17.93 7.05
CA TYR A 419 21.49 -17.89 7.09
C TYR A 419 20.91 -17.50 5.74
N CYS A 420 21.42 -16.42 5.12
CA CYS A 420 20.95 -15.93 3.82
C CYS A 420 21.15 -16.95 2.70
N ARG A 421 22.23 -17.76 2.74
CA ARG A 421 22.50 -18.81 1.74
C ARG A 421 21.64 -20.06 1.94
N MET A 422 21.44 -20.48 3.19
CA MET A 422 20.79 -21.76 3.50
C MET A 422 19.25 -21.69 3.50
N CYS A 423 18.68 -20.58 3.97
CA CYS A 423 17.22 -20.45 4.12
C CYS A 423 16.43 -20.46 2.80
N PRO A 424 16.92 -19.88 1.69
CA PRO A 424 16.24 -20.00 0.39
C PRO A 424 16.22 -21.44 -0.15
N GLU A 425 17.21 -22.25 0.19
CA GLU A 425 17.36 -23.62 -0.36
C GLU A 425 16.47 -24.65 0.33
N THR A 426 15.98 -24.35 1.54
CA THR A 426 15.31 -25.34 2.40
C THR A 426 14.17 -24.72 3.20
N HIS A 427 12.95 -25.23 3.00
CA HIS A 427 11.78 -24.79 3.76
C HIS A 427 11.94 -25.07 5.26
N ASN A 428 11.62 -24.07 6.10
CA ASN A 428 11.69 -24.08 7.57
C ASN A 428 13.10 -23.98 8.19
N LEU A 429 14.18 -23.85 7.41
CA LEU A 429 15.51 -23.63 8.00
C LEU A 429 15.62 -22.26 8.69
N ASP A 430 14.81 -21.29 8.28
CA ASP A 430 14.64 -19.98 8.90
C ASP A 430 14.19 -20.06 10.37
N LYS A 431 13.54 -21.16 10.77
CA LYS A 431 13.13 -21.42 12.15
C LYS A 431 14.22 -22.09 12.99
N LEU A 432 15.24 -22.66 12.35
CA LEU A 432 16.28 -23.46 13.00
C LEU A 432 17.61 -22.71 13.08
N LEU A 433 17.94 -21.94 12.04
CA LEU A 433 19.16 -21.17 11.98
C LEU A 433 18.95 -19.79 12.62
N PRO A 434 19.81 -19.40 13.57
CA PRO A 434 19.79 -18.04 14.06
C PRO A 434 20.29 -17.09 12.97
N TYR A 435 19.65 -15.94 12.83
CA TYR A 435 20.09 -14.90 11.90
C TYR A 435 21.18 -13.98 12.48
N THR A 436 21.38 -14.00 13.80
CA THR A 436 22.46 -13.31 14.53
C THR A 436 23.01 -14.21 15.63
N SER A 437 24.24 -13.95 16.06
CA SER A 437 24.76 -14.54 17.30
C SER A 437 24.26 -13.81 18.56
N LEU A 438 23.60 -12.67 18.42
CA LEU A 438 23.15 -11.78 19.49
C LEU A 438 21.67 -12.00 19.82
N LEU A 439 21.39 -13.01 20.66
CA LEU A 439 20.01 -13.39 21.01
C LEU A 439 19.28 -12.35 21.91
N ASP A 440 20.01 -11.63 22.75
CA ASP A 440 19.44 -10.72 23.76
C ASP A 440 19.82 -9.24 23.54
N TRP A 441 20.08 -8.84 22.29
CA TRP A 441 20.46 -7.47 22.01
C TRP A 441 19.28 -6.50 22.19
N THR A 442 19.26 -5.78 23.32
CA THR A 442 18.26 -4.74 23.62
C THR A 442 18.69 -3.34 23.19
N GLY A 443 19.62 -3.21 22.24
CA GLY A 443 20.21 -1.93 21.89
C GLY A 443 19.15 -0.86 21.63
N MET A 444 19.16 0.16 22.48
CA MET A 444 18.21 1.26 22.42
C MET A 444 18.54 2.12 21.20
N ILE A 445 17.53 2.39 20.37
CA ILE A 445 17.64 3.38 19.30
C ILE A 445 17.46 4.77 19.96
N PRO A 446 18.44 5.66 19.90
CA PRO A 446 18.34 6.97 20.55
C PRO A 446 17.17 7.78 19.99
N GLY A 447 16.37 8.39 20.89
CA GLY A 447 15.19 9.17 20.50
C GLY A 447 13.96 8.33 20.10
N VAL A 448 14.05 7.00 20.20
CA VAL A 448 12.95 6.08 19.88
C VAL A 448 12.69 5.15 21.05
N THR A 449 11.44 5.11 21.50
CA THR A 449 10.97 4.13 22.46
C THR A 449 10.12 3.09 21.76
N CYS A 450 10.30 1.81 22.08
CA CYS A 450 9.54 0.71 21.51
C CYS A 450 8.82 -0.04 22.63
N ALA A 451 7.50 -0.12 22.54
CA ALA A 451 6.68 -1.05 23.30
C ALA A 451 6.33 -2.26 22.41
N THR A 452 6.23 -3.45 23.00
CA THR A 452 5.83 -4.68 22.29
C THR A 452 4.68 -5.32 23.05
N ASP A 453 3.53 -5.49 22.40
CA ASP A 453 2.37 -6.15 22.98
C ASP A 453 2.04 -7.42 22.21
N ILE A 454 1.66 -8.47 22.93
CA ILE A 454 1.23 -9.75 22.33
C ILE A 454 -0.20 -9.57 21.80
N ILE A 455 -0.42 -10.02 20.56
CA ILE A 455 -1.74 -9.99 19.91
C ILE A 455 -2.17 -11.40 19.54
N SER A 456 -3.47 -11.61 19.38
CA SER A 456 -3.99 -12.87 18.85
C SER A 456 -3.53 -13.08 17.41
N LEU A 457 -3.07 -14.29 17.10
CA LEU A 457 -2.83 -14.70 15.71
C LEU A 457 -4.14 -14.66 14.90
N PRO A 458 -4.06 -14.35 13.60
CA PRO A 458 -5.22 -14.37 12.72
C PRO A 458 -5.82 -15.78 12.63
N VAL A 459 -7.15 -15.84 12.52
CA VAL A 459 -7.87 -17.05 12.14
C VAL A 459 -7.81 -17.17 10.63
N LEU A 460 -7.28 -18.28 10.13
CA LEU A 460 -7.32 -18.65 8.71
C LEU A 460 -8.56 -19.52 8.49
N GLU A 461 -9.35 -19.17 7.48
CA GLU A 461 -10.60 -19.88 7.14
C GLU A 461 -10.42 -20.97 6.08
#